data_AF-L7W8E4-F1
#
_entry.id   AF-L7W8E4-F1
#
_cell.length_a   1.000
_cell.length_b   1.000
_cell.length_c   1.000
_cell.angle_alpha   90.00
_cell.angle_beta   90.00
_cell.angle_gamma   90.00
#
_symmetry.space_group_name_H-M   'P 1'
#
loop_
_entity.id
_entity.type
_entity.pdbx_description
1 polymer ?
#
loop_
_entity_poly.entity_id
_entity_poly.type
_entity_poly.pdbx_seq_one_letter_code
_entity_poly.pdbx_strand_id
1 'polypeptide(L)'
;MYASQKKFPIYTQVSDRPHTICEAIDPKVFDYPFFNEGIIELKNLQYSSKSYILEDIKKCKEEDLLELKGFIFHTSHCGSTLLSRMLCKSSEIRIVSETEAINGLLLSYLFYELEKKEVLEQLKSIIDAYRQPLQKEQYVIFKLASWNIFMTDLFQELYPSTKSFYIDRNTEEVVASLQKSNGGMQDWFYHPVDCLRKHFVGNDRLFNSKEKFLTCLIENHRKQYLKFKNENLCLITYPDFLEQFDTTILNHLDLNYSAQEINKMKSEMNYYSKSHEKKRFITA
;
A
#
# COMPACT_ATOMS: atom_id res chain seq x y z
N MET A 1 -11.03 -15.34 -29.82
CA MET A 1 -11.00 -13.93 -29.37
C MET A 1 -10.03 -13.89 -28.19
N TYR A 2 -8.79 -13.45 -28.40
CA TYR A 2 -7.85 -13.30 -27.28
C TYR A 2 -8.46 -12.23 -26.36
N ALA A 3 -8.82 -12.61 -25.14
CA ALA A 3 -9.13 -11.63 -24.10
C ALA A 3 -7.94 -10.67 -24.07
N SER A 4 -8.16 -9.40 -24.43
CA SER A 4 -7.09 -8.41 -24.43
C SER A 4 -6.47 -8.43 -23.05
N GLN A 5 -5.19 -8.82 -22.95
CA GLN A 5 -4.50 -8.92 -21.67
C GLN A 5 -4.64 -7.56 -20.97
N LYS A 6 -5.28 -7.56 -19.80
CA LYS A 6 -5.55 -6.33 -19.04
C LYS A 6 -4.23 -5.69 -18.67
N LYS A 7 -4.21 -4.36 -18.72
CA LYS A 7 -3.02 -3.55 -18.48
C LYS A 7 -3.18 -2.86 -17.15
N PHE A 8 -2.12 -2.88 -16.36
CA PHE A 8 -2.09 -2.28 -15.04
C PHE A 8 -0.94 -1.29 -14.94
N PRO A 9 -1.10 -0.22 -14.15
CA PRO A 9 0.01 0.63 -13.75
C PRO A 9 1.13 -0.22 -13.15
N ILE A 10 2.37 0.11 -13.48
CA ILE A 10 3.57 -0.48 -12.88
C ILE A 10 4.46 0.56 -12.22
N TYR A 11 4.45 1.80 -12.73
CA TYR A 11 5.30 2.88 -12.27
C TYR A 11 4.74 4.22 -12.74
N THR A 12 4.87 5.25 -11.92
CA THR A 12 4.64 6.64 -12.35
C THR A 12 5.96 7.38 -12.29
N GLN A 13 6.32 8.06 -13.38
CA GLN A 13 7.55 8.87 -13.44
C GLN A 13 7.51 9.98 -12.39
N VAL A 14 8.64 10.19 -11.70
CA VAL A 14 8.78 11.29 -10.74
C VAL A 14 9.26 12.56 -11.45
N SER A 15 8.32 13.37 -11.93
CA SER A 15 8.59 14.58 -12.73
C SER A 15 7.54 15.69 -12.49
N ASP A 16 7.77 16.88 -13.05
CA ASP A 16 6.82 17.99 -13.07
C ASP A 16 5.59 17.72 -13.97
N ARG A 17 5.66 16.67 -14.79
CA ARG A 17 4.58 16.14 -15.63
C ARG A 17 4.60 14.61 -15.54
N PRO A 18 4.10 14.03 -14.44
CA PRO A 18 4.20 12.60 -14.23
C PRO A 18 3.35 11.84 -15.25
N HIS A 19 3.92 10.78 -15.82
CA HIS A 19 3.21 9.82 -16.65
C HIS A 19 3.19 8.46 -15.97
N THR A 20 2.01 7.85 -15.89
CA THR A 20 1.85 6.48 -15.40
C THR A 20 2.06 5.49 -16.54
N ILE A 21 3.07 4.64 -16.37
CA ILE A 21 3.40 3.56 -17.28
C ILE A 21 2.62 2.32 -16.87
N CYS A 22 1.98 1.68 -17.86
CA CYS A 22 1.19 0.49 -17.70
C CYS A 22 1.69 -0.64 -18.58
N GLU A 23 1.50 -1.88 -18.11
CA GLU A 23 1.85 -3.07 -18.86
C GLU A 23 0.83 -4.18 -18.66
N ALA A 24 0.82 -5.13 -19.60
CA ALA A 24 0.13 -6.38 -19.42
C ALA A 24 0.96 -7.28 -18.51
N ILE A 25 0.40 -7.69 -17.36
CA ILE A 25 1.13 -8.40 -16.31
C ILE A 25 0.44 -9.73 -15.96
N ASP A 26 1.20 -10.69 -15.43
CA ASP A 26 0.64 -11.92 -14.89
C ASP A 26 -0.13 -11.60 -13.59
N PRO A 27 -1.41 -12.02 -13.44
CA PRO A 27 -2.19 -11.77 -12.23
C PRO A 27 -1.51 -12.20 -10.91
N LYS A 28 -0.58 -13.17 -10.94
CA LYS A 28 0.17 -13.62 -9.76
C LYS A 28 0.97 -12.52 -9.07
N VAL A 29 1.27 -11.41 -9.74
CA VAL A 29 1.86 -10.20 -9.15
C VAL A 29 1.11 -9.70 -7.92
N PHE A 30 -0.21 -9.91 -7.83
CA PHE A 30 -1.03 -9.49 -6.69
C PHE A 30 -0.90 -10.43 -5.48
N ASP A 31 -0.29 -11.61 -5.65
CA ASP A 31 0.01 -12.55 -4.56
C ASP A 31 1.33 -12.20 -3.85
N TYR A 32 2.10 -11.24 -4.39
CA TYR A 32 3.36 -10.82 -3.81
C TYR A 32 3.17 -9.87 -2.63
N PRO A 33 4.01 -9.99 -1.57
CA PRO A 33 4.01 -9.05 -0.45
C PRO A 33 4.21 -7.58 -0.85
N PHE A 34 4.90 -7.37 -1.98
CA PHE A 34 5.17 -6.08 -2.60
C PHE A 34 4.96 -6.21 -4.11
N PHE A 35 4.07 -5.39 -4.68
CA PHE A 35 3.61 -5.54 -6.06
C PHE A 35 4.77 -5.46 -7.08
N ASN A 36 5.64 -4.47 -6.93
CA ASN A 36 6.74 -4.22 -7.86
C ASN A 36 7.85 -5.29 -7.79
N GLU A 37 8.03 -5.97 -6.65
CA GLU A 37 8.92 -7.15 -6.58
C GLU A 37 8.38 -8.28 -7.45
N GLY A 38 7.07 -8.54 -7.37
CA GLY A 38 6.39 -9.54 -8.22
C GLY A 38 6.50 -9.21 -9.71
N ILE A 39 6.41 -7.92 -10.08
CA ILE A 39 6.64 -7.47 -11.46
C ILE A 39 8.05 -7.84 -11.93
N ILE A 40 9.08 -7.54 -11.14
CA ILE A 40 10.48 -7.82 -11.48
C ILE A 40 10.71 -9.33 -11.62
N GLU A 41 10.26 -10.11 -10.64
CA GLU A 41 10.44 -11.57 -10.65
C GLU A 41 9.75 -12.24 -11.83
N LEU A 42 8.49 -11.90 -12.10
CA LEU A 42 7.70 -12.52 -13.16
C LEU A 42 8.14 -12.05 -14.55
N LYS A 43 8.65 -10.82 -14.69
CA LYS A 43 9.27 -10.34 -15.93
C LYS A 43 10.57 -11.07 -16.26
N ASN A 44 11.39 -11.40 -15.27
CA ASN A 44 12.60 -12.19 -15.52
C ASN A 44 12.28 -13.58 -16.10
N LEU A 45 11.04 -14.05 -15.97
CA LEU A 45 10.54 -15.32 -16.50
C LEU A 45 9.81 -15.19 -17.86
N GLN A 46 9.53 -13.96 -18.35
CA GLN A 46 8.78 -13.72 -19.59
C GLN A 46 9.45 -12.64 -20.46
N TYR A 47 9.61 -12.90 -21.76
CA TYR A 47 10.21 -11.95 -22.71
C TYR A 47 9.32 -10.70 -22.92
N SER A 48 9.94 -9.52 -22.82
CA SER A 48 9.50 -8.19 -23.33
C SER A 48 7.99 -7.90 -23.27
N SER A 49 7.54 -7.22 -22.23
CA SER A 49 6.22 -6.57 -22.19
C SER A 49 6.23 -5.20 -22.89
N LYS A 50 5.29 -4.97 -23.79
CA LYS A 50 5.03 -3.63 -24.36
C LYS A 50 4.45 -2.72 -23.28
N SER A 51 5.01 -1.52 -23.14
CA SER A 51 4.51 -0.48 -22.24
C SER A 51 3.50 0.44 -22.91
N TYR A 52 2.60 1.00 -22.10
CA TYR A 52 1.51 1.89 -22.49
C TYR A 52 1.44 3.05 -21.49
N ILE A 53 0.87 4.16 -21.93
CA ILE A 53 0.54 5.30 -21.05
C ILE A 53 -0.89 5.08 -20.53
N LEU A 54 -1.13 5.34 -19.24
CA LEU A 54 -2.43 5.05 -18.59
C LEU A 54 -3.60 5.75 -19.29
N GLU A 55 -3.39 6.99 -19.74
CA GLU A 55 -4.36 7.82 -20.45
C GLU A 55 -4.82 7.19 -21.77
N ASP A 56 -3.97 6.37 -22.40
CA ASP A 56 -4.29 5.65 -23.65
C ASP A 56 -5.02 4.32 -23.39
N ILE A 57 -5.14 3.89 -22.13
CA ILE A 57 -5.85 2.67 -21.78
C ILE A 57 -7.34 2.96 -21.70
N LYS A 58 -8.12 2.16 -22.41
CA LYS A 58 -9.57 2.20 -22.36
C LYS A 58 -10.04 2.02 -20.91
N LYS A 59 -10.68 3.06 -20.36
CA LYS A 59 -11.29 3.03 -19.03
C LYS A 59 -12.43 2.01 -18.98
N CYS A 60 -12.47 1.21 -17.91
CA CYS A 60 -13.65 0.41 -17.57
C CYS A 60 -14.75 1.33 -17.02
N LYS A 61 -16.00 0.92 -17.15
CA LYS A 61 -17.11 1.63 -16.52
C LYS A 61 -17.11 1.33 -15.03
N GLU A 62 -17.60 2.25 -14.21
CA GLU A 62 -17.61 2.12 -12.75
C GLU A 62 -18.34 0.85 -12.29
N GLU A 63 -19.43 0.47 -12.96
CA GLU A 63 -20.20 -0.75 -12.67
C GLU A 63 -19.45 -2.05 -12.97
N ASP A 64 -18.39 -2.01 -13.79
CA ASP A 64 -17.57 -3.16 -14.15
C ASP A 64 -16.32 -3.29 -13.25
N LEU A 65 -16.08 -2.31 -12.38
CA LEU A 65 -14.92 -2.27 -11.49
C LEU A 65 -15.18 -3.06 -10.21
N LEU A 66 -14.11 -3.66 -9.67
CA LEU A 66 -14.08 -4.20 -8.31
C LEU A 66 -14.44 -3.11 -7.31
N GLU A 67 -15.20 -3.47 -6.27
CA GLU A 67 -15.52 -2.56 -5.18
C GLU A 67 -14.23 -2.26 -4.38
N LEU A 68 -13.95 -0.98 -4.18
CA LEU A 68 -12.85 -0.55 -3.34
C LEU A 68 -13.25 -0.72 -1.86
N LYS A 69 -12.77 -1.80 -1.24
CA LYS A 69 -13.07 -2.12 0.16
C LYS A 69 -12.20 -1.37 1.16
N GLY A 70 -10.98 -0.97 0.78
CA GLY A 70 -10.26 -0.07 1.65
C GLY A 70 -8.81 0.27 1.34
N PHE A 71 -8.27 1.13 2.21
CA PHE A 71 -6.85 1.48 2.25
C PHE A 71 -6.23 1.07 3.58
N ILE A 72 -5.02 0.52 3.54
CA ILE A 72 -4.23 0.20 4.73
C ILE A 72 -3.07 1.19 4.77
N PHE A 73 -3.24 2.25 5.57
CA PHE A 73 -2.14 3.10 6.03
C PHE A 73 -1.47 2.45 7.23
N HIS A 74 -0.19 2.76 7.45
CA HIS A 74 0.51 2.14 8.57
C HIS A 74 1.81 2.83 9.00
N THR A 75 2.19 2.61 10.24
CA THR A 75 3.56 2.74 10.72
C THR A 75 4.42 1.63 10.09
N SER A 76 5.59 1.93 9.54
CA SER A 76 6.45 0.89 8.97
C SER A 76 6.74 -0.24 9.98
N HIS A 77 6.96 -1.48 9.52
CA HIS A 77 7.27 -2.63 10.38
C HIS A 77 6.20 -2.95 11.46
N CYS A 78 4.93 -2.67 11.19
CA CYS A 78 3.79 -2.91 12.10
C CYS A 78 2.95 -4.18 11.77
N GLY A 79 3.37 -5.02 10.83
CA GLY A 79 2.58 -6.18 10.41
C GLY A 79 1.54 -5.93 9.31
N SER A 80 1.55 -4.78 8.63
CA SER A 80 0.68 -4.51 7.46
C SER A 80 0.80 -5.56 6.35
N THR A 81 2.02 -6.05 6.10
CA THR A 81 2.25 -7.16 5.14
C THR A 81 1.61 -8.47 5.62
N LEU A 82 1.65 -8.77 6.92
CA LEU A 82 1.00 -9.97 7.47
C LEU A 82 -0.52 -9.87 7.32
N LEU A 83 -1.10 -8.71 7.67
CA LEU A 83 -2.53 -8.49 7.50
C LEU A 83 -2.97 -8.67 6.03
N SER A 84 -2.21 -8.10 5.11
CA SER A 84 -2.47 -8.23 3.67
C SER A 84 -2.48 -9.69 3.24
N ARG A 85 -1.53 -10.49 3.70
CA ARG A 85 -1.48 -11.93 3.40
C ARG A 85 -2.64 -12.72 3.97
N MET A 86 -3.10 -12.36 5.17
CA MET A 86 -4.29 -12.96 5.76
C MET A 86 -5.50 -12.69 4.88
N LEU A 87 -5.69 -11.44 4.41
CA LEU A 87 -6.78 -11.05 3.51
C LEU A 87 -6.67 -11.70 2.12
N CYS A 88 -5.46 -11.81 1.55
CA CYS A 88 -5.20 -12.50 0.27
C CYS A 88 -5.61 -13.98 0.25
N LYS A 89 -5.98 -14.59 1.39
CA LYS A 89 -6.53 -15.95 1.39
C LYS A 89 -7.93 -16.06 0.85
N SER A 90 -8.69 -14.97 0.83
CA SER A 90 -9.93 -14.92 0.09
C SER A 90 -9.64 -14.74 -1.39
N SER A 91 -10.23 -15.58 -2.24
CA SER A 91 -10.18 -15.36 -3.69
C SER A 91 -11.03 -14.17 -4.15
N GLU A 92 -11.86 -13.62 -3.26
CA GLU A 92 -12.71 -12.46 -3.54
C GLU A 92 -11.96 -11.13 -3.36
N ILE A 93 -10.82 -11.13 -2.65
CA ILE A 93 -10.09 -9.92 -2.30
C ILE A 93 -8.78 -9.87 -3.09
N ARG A 94 -8.62 -8.82 -3.87
CA ARG A 94 -7.31 -8.41 -4.39
C ARG A 94 -6.65 -7.46 -3.41
N ILE A 95 -5.39 -7.74 -3.04
CA ILE A 95 -4.54 -6.75 -2.38
C ILE A 95 -3.59 -6.14 -3.41
N VAL A 96 -3.53 -4.81 -3.44
CA VAL A 96 -2.52 -4.06 -4.19
C VAL A 96 -1.52 -3.50 -3.19
N SER A 97 -0.32 -4.09 -3.13
CA SER A 97 0.69 -3.80 -2.11
C SER A 97 1.76 -2.84 -2.61
N GLU A 98 1.78 -1.62 -2.06
CA GLU A 98 2.85 -0.63 -2.19
C GLU A 98 3.28 -0.36 -3.64
N THR A 99 2.30 -0.14 -4.52
CA THR A 99 2.60 0.07 -5.95
C THR A 99 3.36 1.38 -6.19
N GLU A 100 4.43 1.28 -6.98
CA GLU A 100 5.21 2.42 -7.44
C GLU A 100 4.44 3.35 -8.39
N ALA A 101 3.30 2.92 -8.92
CA ALA A 101 2.41 3.83 -9.64
C ALA A 101 1.83 4.91 -8.71
N ILE A 102 1.42 4.53 -7.51
CA ILE A 102 0.91 5.49 -6.51
C ILE A 102 2.09 6.26 -5.90
N ASN A 103 3.17 5.57 -5.49
CA ASN A 103 4.31 6.22 -4.85
C ASN A 103 4.96 7.26 -5.79
N GLY A 104 5.13 6.95 -7.07
CA GLY A 104 5.70 7.87 -8.05
C GLY A 104 4.86 9.13 -8.25
N LEU A 105 3.53 9.01 -8.30
CA LEU A 105 2.63 10.16 -8.39
C LEU A 105 2.72 11.03 -7.13
N LEU A 106 2.66 10.40 -5.95
CA LEU A 106 2.73 11.12 -4.67
C LEU A 106 4.08 11.80 -4.47
N LEU A 107 5.19 11.20 -4.90
CA LEU A 107 6.50 11.85 -4.89
C LEU A 107 6.56 13.03 -5.86
N SER A 108 5.94 12.91 -7.04
CA SER A 108 5.85 14.02 -8.01
C SER A 108 5.08 15.20 -7.42
N TYR A 109 3.94 14.93 -6.79
CA TYR A 109 3.16 15.93 -6.08
C TYR A 109 3.99 16.70 -5.06
N LEU A 110 4.82 16.00 -4.29
CA LEU A 110 5.66 16.60 -3.25
C LEU A 110 6.87 17.37 -3.80
N PHE A 111 7.53 16.86 -4.84
CA PHE A 111 8.76 17.47 -5.35
C PHE A 111 8.53 18.64 -6.29
N TYR A 112 7.42 18.63 -7.01
CA TYR A 112 7.13 19.61 -8.04
C TYR A 112 5.91 20.47 -7.70
N GLU A 113 5.37 20.34 -6.48
CA GLU A 113 4.24 21.12 -5.96
C GLU A 113 3.05 21.10 -6.95
N LEU A 114 2.76 19.91 -7.49
CA LEU A 114 1.73 19.74 -8.50
C LEU A 114 0.37 20.19 -7.98
N GLU A 115 -0.50 20.62 -8.90
CA GLU A 115 -1.85 21.05 -8.54
C GLU A 115 -2.65 19.87 -7.99
N LYS A 116 -3.24 20.04 -6.81
CA LYS A 116 -3.89 18.95 -6.08
C LYS A 116 -4.99 18.28 -6.90
N LYS A 117 -5.79 19.04 -7.67
CA LYS A 117 -6.86 18.48 -8.51
C LYS A 117 -6.30 17.56 -9.59
N GLU A 118 -5.21 17.93 -10.27
CA GLU A 118 -4.55 17.08 -11.27
C GLU A 118 -4.05 15.78 -10.63
N VAL A 119 -3.47 15.86 -9.42
CA VAL A 119 -3.01 14.68 -8.67
C VAL A 119 -4.19 13.78 -8.29
N LEU A 120 -5.32 14.33 -7.86
CA LEU A 120 -6.53 13.55 -7.55
C LEU A 120 -7.08 12.83 -8.80
N GLU A 121 -7.12 13.51 -9.95
CA GLU A 121 -7.57 12.92 -11.22
C GLU A 121 -6.67 11.76 -11.69
N GLN A 122 -5.35 11.92 -11.59
CA GLN A 122 -4.39 10.86 -11.90
C GLN A 122 -4.47 9.71 -10.89
N LEU A 123 -4.54 10.01 -9.59
CA LEU A 123 -4.63 9.01 -8.52
C LEU A 123 -5.90 8.17 -8.67
N LYS A 124 -7.05 8.79 -8.97
CA LYS A 124 -8.29 8.07 -9.28
C LYS A 124 -8.11 7.14 -10.48
N SER A 125 -7.48 7.63 -11.55
CA SER A 125 -7.25 6.83 -12.76
C SER A 125 -6.34 5.62 -12.49
N ILE A 126 -5.31 5.78 -11.66
CA ILE A 126 -4.42 4.68 -11.23
C ILE A 126 -5.22 3.64 -10.42
N ILE A 127 -6.00 4.09 -9.44
CA ILE A 127 -6.80 3.20 -8.57
C ILE A 127 -7.84 2.44 -9.40
N ASP A 128 -8.57 3.11 -10.29
CA ASP A 128 -9.55 2.48 -11.17
C ASP A 128 -8.91 1.45 -12.10
N ALA A 129 -7.68 1.69 -12.58
CA ALA A 129 -6.97 0.70 -13.38
C ALA A 129 -6.66 -0.59 -12.60
N TYR A 130 -6.38 -0.50 -11.30
CA TYR A 130 -6.22 -1.68 -10.44
C TYR A 130 -7.53 -2.36 -10.04
N ARG A 131 -8.65 -1.64 -10.11
CA ARG A 131 -9.99 -2.16 -9.88
C ARG A 131 -10.55 -2.97 -11.05
N GLN A 132 -9.81 -3.16 -12.14
CA GLN A 132 -10.29 -4.01 -13.24
C GLN A 132 -10.33 -5.49 -12.82
N PRO A 133 -11.43 -6.24 -13.03
CA PRO A 133 -11.52 -7.65 -12.61
C PRO A 133 -10.57 -8.55 -13.42
N LEU A 134 -9.94 -9.56 -12.83
CA LEU A 134 -9.08 -10.50 -13.58
C LEU A 134 -9.60 -11.93 -13.52
N GLN A 135 -10.07 -12.33 -12.34
CA GLN A 135 -10.50 -13.68 -12.05
C GLN A 135 -11.82 -13.62 -11.28
N LYS A 136 -11.80 -14.04 -10.00
CA LYS A 136 -12.96 -14.17 -9.13
C LYS A 136 -13.07 -13.04 -8.11
N GLU A 137 -12.16 -12.08 -8.14
CA GLU A 137 -12.14 -11.00 -7.18
C GLU A 137 -13.41 -10.15 -7.32
N GLN A 138 -13.93 -9.71 -6.20
CA GLN A 138 -15.06 -8.78 -6.09
C GLN A 138 -14.61 -7.46 -5.46
N TYR A 139 -13.57 -7.54 -4.64
CA TYR A 139 -13.08 -6.47 -3.80
C TYR A 139 -11.62 -6.17 -4.10
N VAL A 140 -11.23 -4.90 -3.92
CA VAL A 140 -9.81 -4.51 -3.87
C VAL A 140 -9.53 -3.72 -2.60
N ILE A 141 -8.38 -4.01 -2.00
CA ILE A 141 -7.82 -3.25 -0.88
C ILE A 141 -6.39 -2.85 -1.24
N PHE A 142 -6.05 -1.60 -0.97
CA PHE A 142 -4.70 -1.08 -1.22
C PHE A 142 -3.93 -1.06 0.09
N LYS A 143 -2.85 -1.84 0.17
CA LYS A 143 -1.83 -1.63 1.19
C LYS A 143 -0.87 -0.58 0.68
N LEU A 144 -0.91 0.61 1.29
CA LEU A 144 -0.10 1.74 0.88
C LEU A 144 1.30 1.65 1.49
N ALA A 145 2.28 2.36 0.93
CA ALA A 145 3.58 2.50 1.56
C ALA A 145 3.42 3.28 2.87
N SER A 146 4.25 3.00 3.88
CA SER A 146 4.07 3.56 5.22
C SER A 146 4.04 5.10 5.24
N TRP A 147 4.80 5.75 4.36
CA TRP A 147 4.84 7.21 4.28
C TRP A 147 3.61 7.82 3.59
N ASN A 148 2.77 7.03 2.91
CA ASN A 148 1.56 7.56 2.28
C ASN A 148 0.52 8.04 3.31
N ILE A 149 0.67 7.74 4.61
CA ILE A 149 -0.16 8.32 5.68
C ILE A 149 -0.12 9.86 5.69
N PHE A 150 0.97 10.46 5.22
CA PHE A 150 1.07 11.92 5.08
C PHE A 150 0.13 12.48 4.00
N MET A 151 -0.36 11.63 3.08
CA MET A 151 -1.24 11.98 1.97
C MET A 151 -2.67 11.48 2.19
N THR A 152 -3.06 11.21 3.44
CA THR A 152 -4.38 10.66 3.80
C THR A 152 -5.53 11.52 3.27
N ASP A 153 -5.35 12.85 3.20
CA ASP A 153 -6.36 13.76 2.68
C ASP A 153 -6.74 13.45 1.23
N LEU A 154 -5.76 13.12 0.38
CA LEU A 154 -6.03 12.82 -1.04
C LEU A 154 -6.94 11.60 -1.18
N PHE A 155 -6.71 10.56 -0.38
CA PHE A 155 -7.51 9.33 -0.42
C PHE A 155 -8.91 9.55 0.17
N GLN A 156 -9.02 10.28 1.28
CA GLN A 156 -10.33 10.59 1.88
C GLN A 156 -11.16 11.53 1.00
N GLU A 157 -10.53 12.45 0.28
CA GLU A 157 -11.22 13.34 -0.65
C GLU A 157 -11.76 12.59 -1.87
N LEU A 158 -10.97 11.68 -2.44
CA LEU A 158 -11.43 10.83 -3.56
C LEU A 158 -12.48 9.81 -3.14
N TYR A 159 -12.32 9.22 -1.95
CA TYR A 159 -13.11 8.08 -1.50
C TYR A 159 -13.60 8.27 -0.05
N PRO A 160 -14.48 9.26 0.20
CA PRO A 160 -14.88 9.66 1.56
C PRO A 160 -15.60 8.58 2.36
N SER A 161 -16.27 7.64 1.67
CA SER A 161 -16.98 6.52 2.27
C SER A 161 -16.15 5.23 2.37
N THR A 162 -14.94 5.19 1.81
CA THR A 162 -14.12 3.98 1.78
C THR A 162 -13.47 3.73 3.13
N LYS A 163 -13.66 2.51 3.64
CA LYS A 163 -13.07 2.05 4.90
C LYS A 163 -11.55 2.03 4.80
N SER A 164 -10.87 2.44 5.85
CA SER A 164 -9.42 2.49 5.91
C SER A 164 -8.92 2.08 7.29
N PHE A 165 -7.67 1.62 7.33
CA PHE A 165 -6.95 1.33 8.55
C PHE A 165 -5.73 2.21 8.69
N TYR A 166 -5.38 2.57 9.92
CA TYR A 166 -4.04 2.92 10.30
C TYR A 166 -3.51 1.87 11.27
N ILE A 167 -2.47 1.15 10.86
CA ILE A 167 -1.83 0.13 11.71
C ILE A 167 -0.65 0.74 12.45
N ASP A 168 -0.75 0.80 13.77
CA ASP A 168 0.32 1.30 14.63
C ASP A 168 1.06 0.17 15.35
N ARG A 169 2.23 0.49 15.88
CA ARG A 169 3.05 -0.39 16.72
C ARG A 169 3.86 0.44 17.71
N ASN A 170 4.29 -0.18 18.81
CA ASN A 170 5.20 0.45 19.77
C ASN A 170 6.40 1.10 19.06
N THR A 171 6.68 2.37 19.40
CA THR A 171 7.70 3.18 18.73
C THR A 171 9.09 2.57 18.84
N GLU A 172 9.48 2.12 20.03
CA GLU A 172 10.82 1.61 20.31
C GLU A 172 11.08 0.34 19.50
N GLU A 173 10.08 -0.55 19.43
CA GLU A 173 10.16 -1.76 18.60
C GLU A 173 10.28 -1.45 17.11
N VAL A 174 9.48 -0.50 16.60
CA VAL A 174 9.52 -0.08 15.20
C VAL A 174 10.88 0.54 14.86
N VAL A 175 11.36 1.46 15.69
CA VAL A 175 12.65 2.14 15.48
C VAL A 175 13.80 1.13 15.53
N ALA A 176 13.83 0.24 16.52
CA ALA A 176 14.84 -0.81 16.63
C ALA A 176 14.81 -1.75 15.41
N SER A 177 13.63 -2.03 14.85
CA SER A 177 13.48 -2.83 13.63
C SER A 177 13.99 -2.08 12.38
N LEU A 178 13.63 -0.81 12.24
CA LEU A 178 14.00 0.06 11.11
C LEU A 178 15.50 0.42 11.09
N GLN A 179 16.15 0.45 12.25
CA GLN A 179 17.59 0.63 12.33
C GLN A 179 18.36 -0.54 11.70
N LYS A 180 17.80 -1.75 11.78
CA LYS A 180 18.39 -2.98 11.25
C LYS A 180 18.00 -3.27 9.79
N SER A 181 17.06 -2.51 9.22
CA SER A 181 16.62 -2.67 7.84
C SER A 181 17.23 -1.64 6.90
N ASN A 182 17.37 -2.05 5.64
CA ASN A 182 17.75 -1.20 4.52
C ASN A 182 16.52 -0.99 3.61
N GLY A 183 16.44 0.14 2.91
CA GLY A 183 15.38 0.39 1.94
C GLY A 183 14.14 1.07 2.51
N GLY A 184 13.60 2.07 1.82
CA GLY A 184 12.37 2.76 2.19
C GLY A 184 12.62 4.09 2.92
N MET A 185 11.63 4.56 3.68
CA MET A 185 11.65 5.91 4.29
C MET A 185 12.82 6.16 5.25
N GLN A 186 13.42 5.12 5.84
CA GLN A 186 14.59 5.29 6.70
C GLN A 186 15.84 5.73 5.94
N ASP A 187 15.90 5.48 4.63
CA ASP A 187 17.03 5.88 3.78
C ASP A 187 17.02 7.39 3.51
N TRP A 188 15.87 8.06 3.69
CA TRP A 188 15.78 9.52 3.62
C TRP A 188 16.67 10.22 4.66
N PHE A 189 17.02 9.55 5.75
CA PHE A 189 18.01 10.08 6.69
C PHE A 189 19.35 10.39 6.02
N TYR A 190 19.79 9.51 5.11
CA TYR A 190 21.06 9.60 4.40
C TYR A 190 20.97 10.31 3.04
N HIS A 191 19.75 10.67 2.61
CA HIS A 191 19.55 11.29 1.31
C HIS A 191 20.17 12.70 1.27
N PRO A 192 20.91 13.07 0.21
CA PRO A 192 21.62 14.35 0.13
C PRO A 192 20.66 15.55 0.06
N VAL A 193 19.45 15.33 -0.46
CA VAL A 193 18.37 16.33 -0.49
C VAL A 193 17.40 16.04 0.65
N ASP A 194 17.09 17.06 1.45
CA ASP A 194 16.29 16.93 2.66
C ASP A 194 14.82 17.32 2.49
N CYS A 195 14.36 17.59 1.26
CA CYS A 195 12.98 17.99 0.96
C CYS A 195 11.94 17.05 1.58
N LEU A 196 12.07 15.72 1.39
CA LEU A 196 11.15 14.75 2.01
C LEU A 196 11.27 14.73 3.53
N ARG A 197 12.50 14.80 4.08
CA ARG A 197 12.67 14.87 5.53
C ARG A 197 11.92 16.08 6.07
N LYS A 198 12.21 17.26 5.55
CA LYS A 198 11.57 18.54 5.91
C LYS A 198 10.06 18.48 5.82
N HIS A 199 9.52 17.88 4.75
CA HIS A 199 8.08 17.71 4.59
C HIS A 199 7.47 16.85 5.71
N PHE A 200 8.11 15.73 6.07
CA PHE A 200 7.52 14.77 7.00
C PHE A 200 7.87 14.98 8.48
N VAL A 201 9.00 15.64 8.77
CA VAL A 201 9.49 15.86 10.14
C VAL A 201 9.46 17.32 10.57
N GLY A 202 9.27 18.26 9.63
CA GLY A 202 9.32 19.70 9.84
C GLY A 202 10.65 20.34 9.43
N ASN A 203 10.59 21.59 8.97
CA ASN A 203 11.70 22.33 8.36
C ASN A 203 12.86 22.64 9.32
N ASP A 204 12.58 22.83 10.61
CA ASP A 204 13.55 23.33 11.59
C ASP A 204 14.26 22.21 12.37
N ARG A 205 14.01 20.94 12.04
CA ARG A 205 14.52 19.80 12.81
C ARG A 205 15.78 19.23 12.17
N LEU A 206 16.91 19.39 12.87
CA LEU A 206 18.16 18.69 12.60
C LEU A 206 18.25 17.46 13.50
N PHE A 207 18.49 16.29 12.90
CA PHE A 207 18.69 15.05 13.62
C PHE A 207 20.16 14.66 13.65
N ASN A 208 20.69 14.41 14.84
CA ASN A 208 22.05 13.93 15.03
C ASN A 208 22.16 12.40 15.05
N SER A 209 21.05 11.67 14.89
CA SER A 209 21.03 10.21 14.76
C SER A 209 19.84 9.73 13.94
N LYS A 210 20.01 8.59 13.26
CA LYS A 210 18.93 7.88 12.54
C LYS A 210 17.79 7.53 13.49
N GLU A 211 18.10 7.16 14.74
CA GLU A 211 17.12 6.86 15.78
C GLU A 211 16.14 8.00 16.02
N LYS A 212 16.64 9.20 16.33
CA LYS A 212 15.80 10.37 16.62
C LYS A 212 14.98 10.79 15.42
N PHE A 213 15.55 10.68 14.22
CA PHE A 213 14.83 10.89 12.98
C PHE A 213 13.65 9.93 12.86
N LEU A 214 13.89 8.63 13.04
CA LEU A 214 12.86 7.60 12.97
C LEU A 214 11.78 7.77 14.04
N THR A 215 12.16 8.02 15.29
CA THR A 215 11.21 8.28 16.39
C THR A 215 10.29 9.45 16.05
N CYS A 216 10.85 10.58 15.61
CA CYS A 216 10.08 11.74 15.20
C CYS A 216 9.16 11.45 14.00
N LEU A 217 9.64 10.66 13.04
CA LEU A 217 8.89 10.29 11.85
C LEU A 217 7.67 9.42 12.22
N ILE A 218 7.83 8.44 13.12
CA ILE A 218 6.73 7.61 13.62
C ILE A 218 5.74 8.43 14.45
N GLU A 219 6.21 9.35 15.29
CA GLU A 219 5.32 10.29 16.00
C GLU A 219 4.47 11.12 15.02
N ASN A 220 5.07 11.55 13.92
CA ASN A 220 4.36 12.33 12.91
C ASN A 220 3.37 11.48 12.09
N HIS A 221 3.62 10.18 11.87
CA HIS A 221 2.58 9.28 11.32
C HIS A 221 1.33 9.29 12.20
N ARG A 222 1.49 9.17 13.52
CA ARG A 222 0.37 9.21 14.47
C ARG A 222 -0.35 10.56 14.46
N LYS A 223 0.38 11.67 14.33
CA LYS A 223 -0.24 13.00 14.17
C LYS A 223 -1.09 13.09 12.91
N GLN A 224 -0.64 12.51 11.79
CA GLN A 224 -1.44 12.47 10.56
C GLN A 224 -2.70 11.62 10.74
N TYR A 225 -2.58 10.43 11.35
CA TYR A 225 -3.76 9.64 11.70
C TYR A 225 -4.75 10.44 12.56
N LEU A 226 -4.29 11.09 13.62
CA LEU A 226 -5.16 11.90 14.49
C LEU A 226 -5.80 13.07 13.74
N LYS A 227 -5.06 13.73 12.83
CA LYS A 227 -5.54 14.84 12.02
C LYS A 227 -6.68 14.42 11.08
N PHE A 228 -6.60 13.23 10.50
CA PHE A 228 -7.56 12.73 9.50
C PHE A 228 -8.49 11.64 10.05
N LYS A 229 -8.52 11.44 11.36
CA LYS A 229 -9.38 10.45 12.00
C LYS A 229 -10.85 10.78 11.71
N ASN A 230 -11.58 9.79 11.23
CA ASN A 230 -13.02 9.84 11.03
C ASN A 230 -13.61 8.43 11.26
N GLU A 231 -14.92 8.26 11.03
CA GLU A 231 -15.62 6.97 11.20
C GLU A 231 -15.15 5.86 10.25
N ASN A 232 -14.53 6.21 9.13
CA ASN A 232 -14.06 5.27 8.13
C ASN A 232 -12.58 4.90 8.33
N LEU A 233 -11.80 5.68 9.10
CA LEU A 233 -10.39 5.41 9.40
C LEU A 233 -10.21 4.77 10.80
N CYS A 234 -10.09 3.45 10.83
CA CYS A 234 -9.94 2.66 12.06
C CYS A 234 -8.45 2.54 12.48
N LEU A 235 -8.14 2.75 13.76
CA LEU A 235 -6.83 2.42 14.33
C LEU A 235 -6.81 0.98 14.80
N ILE A 236 -5.78 0.25 14.40
CA ILE A 236 -5.46 -1.07 14.93
C ILE A 236 -3.98 -1.12 15.34
N THR A 237 -3.66 -1.91 16.36
CA THR A 237 -2.31 -2.00 16.96
C THR A 237 -1.72 -3.39 16.78
N TYR A 238 -0.43 -3.47 16.47
CA TYR A 238 0.31 -4.73 16.49
C TYR A 238 0.90 -4.99 17.88
N PRO A 239 0.81 -6.23 18.40
CA PRO A 239 0.25 -7.43 17.76
C PRO A 239 -1.26 -7.66 17.96
N ASP A 240 -1.96 -6.81 18.72
CA ASP A 240 -3.36 -7.00 19.14
C ASP A 240 -4.34 -7.29 17.99
N PHE A 241 -4.13 -6.66 16.83
CA PHE A 241 -5.02 -6.82 15.67
C PHE A 241 -5.09 -8.26 15.16
N LEU A 242 -4.08 -9.09 15.47
CA LEU A 242 -4.05 -10.51 15.07
C LEU A 242 -5.18 -11.30 15.74
N GLU A 243 -5.45 -11.03 17.02
CA GLU A 243 -6.57 -11.63 17.75
C GLU A 243 -7.90 -10.99 17.35
N GLN A 244 -7.88 -9.70 17.01
CA GLN A 244 -9.04 -8.90 16.63
C GLN A 244 -9.37 -8.95 15.13
N PHE A 245 -8.77 -9.88 14.38
CA PHE A 245 -8.89 -9.93 12.92
C PHE A 245 -10.34 -10.03 12.45
N ASP A 246 -11.11 -10.96 13.00
CA ASP A 246 -12.53 -11.15 12.67
C ASP A 246 -13.42 -10.11 13.35
N THR A 247 -13.20 -9.82 14.63
CA THR A 247 -14.08 -8.94 15.41
C THR A 247 -13.96 -7.46 15.07
N THR A 248 -12.81 -7.02 14.55
CA THR A 248 -12.54 -5.61 14.20
C THR A 248 -12.29 -5.44 12.72
N ILE A 249 -11.36 -6.18 12.13
CA ILE A 249 -10.92 -5.90 10.75
C ILE A 249 -11.97 -6.32 9.72
N LEU A 250 -12.43 -7.58 9.78
CA LEU A 250 -13.45 -8.05 8.84
C LEU A 250 -14.78 -7.29 9.03
N ASN A 251 -15.18 -7.05 10.28
CA ASN A 251 -16.36 -6.25 10.60
C ASN A 251 -16.24 -4.81 10.06
N HIS A 252 -15.10 -4.12 10.22
CA HIS A 252 -14.91 -2.76 9.72
C HIS A 252 -14.94 -2.67 8.19
N LEU A 253 -14.51 -3.73 7.50
CA LEU A 253 -14.56 -3.84 6.04
C LEU A 253 -15.93 -4.31 5.51
N ASP A 254 -16.90 -4.57 6.39
CA ASP A 254 -18.18 -5.19 6.06
C ASP A 254 -18.02 -6.52 5.30
N LEU A 255 -17.02 -7.32 5.68
CA LEU A 255 -16.70 -8.61 5.07
C LEU A 255 -17.15 -9.76 5.96
N ASN A 256 -17.93 -10.67 5.38
CA ASN A 256 -18.49 -11.82 6.08
C ASN A 256 -17.89 -13.11 5.53
N TYR A 257 -17.21 -13.86 6.39
CA TYR A 257 -16.58 -15.14 6.05
C TYR A 257 -17.00 -16.22 7.05
N SER A 258 -17.04 -17.48 6.61
CA SER A 258 -17.26 -18.61 7.49
C SER A 258 -16.09 -18.78 8.47
N ALA A 259 -16.34 -19.41 9.62
CA ALA A 259 -15.28 -19.73 10.58
C ALA A 259 -14.12 -20.53 9.95
N GLN A 260 -14.40 -21.39 8.96
CA GLN A 260 -13.38 -22.15 8.26
C GLN A 260 -12.49 -21.26 7.38
N GLU A 261 -13.06 -20.26 6.71
CA GLU A 261 -12.31 -19.29 5.90
C GLU A 261 -11.48 -18.37 6.78
N ILE A 262 -12.03 -17.88 7.88
CA ILE A 262 -11.30 -17.07 8.87
C ILE A 262 -10.11 -17.85 9.42
N ASN A 263 -10.28 -19.14 9.77
CA ASN A 263 -9.18 -19.98 10.22
C ASN A 263 -8.09 -20.17 9.14
N LYS A 264 -8.48 -20.27 7.86
CA LYS A 264 -7.51 -20.30 6.74
C LYS A 264 -6.75 -18.97 6.60
N MET A 265 -7.43 -17.83 6.74
CA MET A 265 -6.81 -16.51 6.75
C MET A 265 -5.80 -16.39 7.89
N LYS A 266 -6.23 -16.71 9.12
CA LYS A 266 -5.41 -16.70 10.34
C LYS A 266 -4.20 -17.64 10.27
N SER A 267 -4.26 -18.71 9.47
CA SER A 267 -3.12 -19.63 9.32
C SER A 267 -1.84 -18.97 8.78
N GLU A 268 -1.95 -17.82 8.11
CA GLU A 268 -0.78 -17.05 7.63
C GLU A 268 0.11 -16.50 8.74
N MET A 269 -0.39 -16.39 9.98
CA MET A 269 0.41 -16.01 11.16
C MET A 269 1.58 -16.96 11.43
N ASN A 270 1.55 -18.18 10.88
CA ASN A 270 2.60 -19.18 11.05
C ASN A 270 3.75 -19.04 10.03
N TYR A 271 3.67 -18.07 9.12
CA TYR A 271 4.62 -17.90 8.01
C TYR A 271 5.25 -16.51 8.02
N TYR A 272 6.48 -16.43 7.52
CA TYR A 272 7.18 -15.17 7.33
C TYR A 272 6.49 -14.33 6.25
N SER A 273 6.00 -13.15 6.62
CA SER A 273 5.11 -12.37 5.78
C SER A 273 5.78 -11.64 4.61
N LYS A 274 7.09 -11.35 4.68
CA LYS A 274 7.81 -10.64 3.62
C LYS A 274 8.49 -11.56 2.60
N SER A 275 8.21 -12.87 2.64
CA SER A 275 8.67 -13.83 1.63
C SER A 275 7.50 -14.24 0.75
N HIS A 276 7.70 -14.28 -0.57
CA HIS A 276 6.73 -14.87 -1.48
C HIS A 276 6.52 -16.35 -1.14
N GLU A 277 7.63 -17.10 -0.99
CA GLU A 277 7.60 -18.48 -0.52
C GLU A 277 7.12 -18.57 0.94
N LYS A 278 6.29 -19.58 1.23
CA LYS A 278 5.83 -19.89 2.59
C LYS A 278 6.97 -20.46 3.45
N LYS A 279 7.78 -19.58 4.03
CA LYS A 279 8.77 -19.95 5.05
C LYS A 279 8.10 -19.93 6.41
N ARG A 280 7.99 -21.08 7.09
CA ARG A 280 7.47 -21.12 8.47
C ARG A 280 8.43 -20.39 9.40
N PHE A 281 7.93 -19.82 10.49
CA PHE A 281 8.80 -19.47 11.61
C PHE A 281 9.52 -20.74 12.07
N ILE A 282 10.85 -20.74 12.01
CA ILE A 282 11.65 -21.74 12.72
C ILE A 282 11.56 -21.32 14.18
N THR A 283 10.67 -21.94 14.95
CA THR A 283 10.72 -21.86 16.40
C THR A 283 12.03 -22.48 16.84
N ALA A 284 12.94 -21.67 17.38
CA ALA A 284 14.04 -22.16 18.21
C ALA A 284 13.48 -22.69 19.52
#